data_AF-A0A2M8GAI1-F1
#
_entry.id   AF-A0A2M8GAI1-F1
#
_cell.length_a   1.000
_cell.length_b   1.000
_cell.length_c   1.000
_cell.angle_alpha   90.00
_cell.angle_beta   90.00
_cell.angle_gamma   90.00
#
_symmetry.space_group_name_H-M   'P 1'
#
loop_
_entity.id
_entity.type
_entity.pdbx_description
1 polymer ?
#
loop_
_entity_poly.entity_id
_entity_poly.type
_entity_poly.pdbx_seq_one_letter_code
_entity_poly.pdbx_strand_id
1 'polypeptide(L)'
;MIFGITLSTLHQSGLGALVMMAKWKIHPLWYTEFIPVLFFISSIFAGLSMVIFEGTISHRVFSQQIDEEHHRTYDDILVGLGKICAVAMVGYFFLKVLVFIHGKHWSLINTPMGYWYLLELIGLVLIPCLIFVQGVKDRNLLSIRVAAILTMAGIIINRLNYVFIAYKWYIPMSERYFPTWIEIVITLAIVFAEIWVFRWIVNRMPVLKESPEWAREE
;
A
#
# COMPACT_ATOMS: atom_id res chain seq x y z
N MET A 1 14.58 15.85 9.18
CA MET A 1 14.56 14.63 8.33
C MET A 1 14.66 13.35 9.15
N ILE A 2 15.69 13.17 9.98
CA ILE A 2 15.91 11.92 10.76
C ILE A 2 14.71 11.57 11.66
N PHE A 3 14.19 12.54 12.43
CA PHE A 3 13.04 12.30 13.34
C PHE A 3 11.79 11.81 12.61
N GLY A 4 11.48 12.36 11.43
CA GLY A 4 10.32 11.94 10.64
C GLY A 4 10.45 10.50 10.14
N ILE A 5 11.63 10.14 9.61
CA ILE A 5 11.89 8.78 9.14
C ILE A 5 11.80 7.78 10.30
N THR A 6 12.39 8.12 11.45
CA THR A 6 12.32 7.28 12.65
C THR A 6 10.89 7.10 13.14
N LEU A 7 10.09 8.17 13.16
CA LEU A 7 8.69 8.13 13.61
C LEU A 7 7.80 7.28 12.67
N SER A 8 7.92 7.46 11.36
CA SER A 8 7.19 6.65 10.37
C SER A 8 7.58 5.17 10.43
N THR A 9 8.87 4.89 10.57
CA THR A 9 9.39 3.52 10.71
C THR A 9 8.86 2.86 11.98
N LEU A 10 8.90 3.58 13.11
CA LEU A 10 8.42 3.10 14.40
C LEU A 10 6.91 2.86 14.39
N HIS A 11 6.13 3.75 13.77
CA HIS A 11 4.68 3.60 13.71
C HIS A 11 4.25 2.36 12.93
N GLN A 12 4.77 2.18 11.71
CA GLN A 12 4.39 1.04 10.86
C GLN A 12 4.94 -0.28 11.40
N SER A 13 6.16 -0.28 11.95
CA SER A 13 6.72 -1.47 12.61
C SER A 13 6.00 -1.78 13.92
N GLY A 14 5.58 -0.76 14.67
CA GLY A 14 4.84 -0.89 15.93
C GLY A 14 3.46 -1.50 15.74
N LEU A 15 2.72 -1.09 14.70
CA LEU A 15 1.47 -1.75 14.31
C LEU A 15 1.69 -3.22 13.98
N GLY A 16 2.76 -3.54 13.23
CA GLY A 16 3.16 -4.93 12.97
C GLY A 16 3.52 -5.70 14.25
N ALA A 17 4.15 -5.05 15.24
CA ALA A 17 4.48 -5.67 16.51
C ALA A 17 3.24 -5.99 17.36
N LEU A 18 2.21 -5.14 17.34
CA LEU A 18 0.92 -5.45 17.99
C LEU A 18 0.28 -6.70 17.39
N VAL A 19 0.30 -6.83 16.06
CA VAL A 19 -0.19 -8.04 15.36
C VAL A 19 0.65 -9.26 15.75
N MET A 20 1.97 -9.11 15.85
CA MET A 20 2.86 -10.19 16.31
C MET A 20 2.59 -10.65 17.75
N MET A 21 2.19 -9.74 18.65
CA MET A 21 1.80 -10.10 20.03
C MET A 21 0.53 -10.97 20.07
N ALA A 22 -0.31 -10.95 19.04
CA ALA A 22 -1.50 -11.77 18.91
C ALA A 22 -1.23 -13.21 18.39
N LYS A 23 -0.07 -13.79 18.74
CA LYS A 23 0.40 -15.12 18.29
C LYS A 23 -0.67 -16.22 18.30
N TRP A 24 -1.40 -16.34 19.41
CA TRP A 24 -2.39 -17.41 19.60
C TRP A 24 -3.70 -17.21 18.82
N LYS A 25 -3.89 -16.03 18.21
CA LYS A 25 -5.12 -15.68 17.48
C LYS A 25 -4.93 -15.67 15.97
N ILE A 26 -3.70 -15.69 15.46
CA ILE A 26 -3.41 -15.58 14.02
C ILE A 26 -3.13 -16.97 13.45
N HIS A 27 -3.64 -17.22 12.24
CA HIS A 27 -3.39 -18.47 11.52
C HIS A 27 -1.86 -18.68 11.27
N PRO A 28 -1.31 -19.89 11.47
CA PRO A 28 0.13 -20.16 11.36
C PRO A 28 0.80 -19.73 10.05
N LEU A 29 0.05 -19.73 8.93
CA LEU A 29 0.55 -19.26 7.62
C LEU A 29 0.82 -17.74 7.56
N TRP A 30 0.09 -16.93 8.33
CA TRP A 30 0.30 -15.48 8.39
C TRP A 30 1.18 -15.07 9.58
N TYR A 31 1.28 -15.91 10.61
CA TYR A 31 2.12 -15.63 11.76
C TYR A 31 3.61 -15.81 11.44
N THR A 32 4.40 -14.76 11.66
CA THR A 32 5.87 -14.81 11.61
C THR A 32 6.45 -13.78 12.55
N GLU A 33 7.64 -14.03 13.10
CA GLU A 33 8.37 -13.05 13.92
C GLU A 33 8.79 -11.82 13.11
N PHE A 34 8.78 -11.93 11.77
CA PHE A 34 9.12 -10.85 10.85
C PHE A 34 7.91 -9.98 10.44
N ILE A 35 6.73 -10.11 11.09
CA ILE A 35 5.55 -9.27 10.79
C ILE A 35 5.88 -7.76 10.85
N PRO A 36 6.63 -7.24 11.85
CA PRO A 36 6.99 -5.82 11.89
C PRO A 36 7.72 -5.35 10.63
N VAL A 37 8.67 -6.15 10.13
CA VAL A 37 9.45 -5.85 8.92
C VAL A 37 8.56 -5.92 7.68
N LEU A 38 7.68 -6.92 7.59
CA LEU A 38 6.74 -7.05 6.47
C LEU A 38 5.73 -5.88 6.44
N PHE A 39 5.26 -5.41 7.60
CA PHE A 39 4.38 -4.24 7.70
C PHE A 39 5.10 -2.97 7.27
N PHE A 40 6.36 -2.81 7.68
CA PHE A 40 7.20 -1.69 7.25
C PHE A 40 7.41 -1.67 5.73
N ILE A 41 7.90 -2.77 5.14
CA ILE A 41 8.16 -2.81 3.68
C ILE A 41 6.86 -2.62 2.89
N SER A 42 5.76 -3.22 3.35
CA SER A 42 4.45 -3.00 2.72
C SER A 42 3.95 -1.57 2.77
N SER A 43 4.27 -0.82 3.83
CA SER A 43 3.91 0.59 3.91
C SER A 43 4.67 1.46 2.90
N ILE A 44 5.89 1.08 2.51
CA ILE A 44 6.70 1.83 1.52
C ILE A 44 5.99 1.81 0.16
N PHE A 45 5.70 0.62 -0.37
CA PHE A 45 5.04 0.52 -1.67
C PHE A 45 3.55 0.89 -1.61
N ALA A 46 2.91 0.83 -0.44
CA ALA A 46 1.57 1.41 -0.22
C ALA A 46 1.57 2.92 -0.44
N GLY A 47 2.45 3.64 0.26
CA GLY A 47 2.54 5.09 0.17
C GLY A 47 2.90 5.54 -1.24
N LEU A 48 3.87 4.90 -1.87
CA LEU A 48 4.25 5.20 -3.25
C LEU A 48 3.11 4.95 -4.25
N SER A 49 2.35 3.86 -4.09
CA SER A 49 1.18 3.57 -4.93
C SER A 49 0.06 4.60 -4.73
N MET A 50 -0.14 5.06 -3.49
CA MET A 50 -1.09 6.14 -3.19
C MET A 50 -0.69 7.46 -3.85
N VAL A 51 0.60 7.83 -3.80
CA VAL A 51 1.12 9.03 -4.46
C VAL A 51 0.95 8.96 -5.99
N ILE A 52 1.21 7.80 -6.60
CA ILE A 52 0.95 7.59 -8.04
C ILE A 52 -0.54 7.78 -8.37
N PHE A 53 -1.42 7.29 -7.51
CA PHE A 53 -2.86 7.40 -7.68
C PHE A 53 -3.36 8.84 -7.52
N GLU A 54 -2.99 9.52 -6.42
CA GLU A 54 -3.34 10.92 -6.14
C GLU A 54 -2.77 11.86 -7.19
N GLY A 55 -1.53 11.63 -7.63
CA GLY A 55 -0.92 12.38 -8.71
C GLY A 55 -1.73 12.23 -10.00
N THR A 56 -2.16 11.00 -10.34
CA THR A 56 -2.96 10.74 -11.54
C THR A 56 -4.32 11.44 -11.49
N ILE A 57 -4.97 11.45 -10.32
CA ILE A 57 -6.23 12.17 -10.13
C ILE A 57 -6.03 13.68 -10.21
N SER A 58 -5.02 14.21 -9.51
CA SER A 58 -4.70 15.63 -9.51
C SER A 58 -4.39 16.13 -10.92
N HIS A 59 -3.61 15.36 -11.68
CA HIS A 59 -3.29 15.67 -13.08
C HIS A 59 -4.53 15.69 -13.98
N ARG A 60 -5.50 14.80 -13.75
CA ARG A 60 -6.77 14.78 -14.49
C ARG A 60 -7.73 15.90 -14.09
N VAL A 61 -7.75 16.28 -12.80
CA VAL A 61 -8.67 17.30 -12.26
C VAL A 61 -8.14 18.72 -12.45
N PHE A 62 -6.83 18.90 -12.43
CA PHE A 62 -6.15 20.20 -12.58
C PHE A 62 -5.46 20.37 -13.93
N SER A 63 -5.89 19.62 -14.97
CA SER A 63 -5.29 19.66 -16.31
C SER A 63 -5.25 21.06 -16.94
N GLN A 64 -6.12 21.98 -16.50
CA GLN A 64 -6.18 23.37 -16.93
C GLN A 64 -5.08 24.28 -16.35
N GLN A 65 -4.28 23.80 -15.38
CA GLN A 65 -3.25 24.58 -14.68
C GLN A 65 -1.83 24.06 -14.92
N ILE A 66 -1.64 23.04 -15.76
CA ILE A 66 -0.37 22.34 -15.96
C ILE A 66 0.18 22.66 -17.35
N ASP A 67 1.37 23.25 -17.39
CA ASP A 67 2.08 23.59 -18.63
C ASP A 67 2.69 22.33 -19.30
N GLU A 68 2.90 22.35 -20.62
CA GLU A 68 3.38 21.17 -21.37
C GLU A 68 4.76 20.66 -20.90
N GLU A 69 5.60 21.54 -20.35
CA GLU A 69 6.92 21.18 -19.82
C GLU A 69 6.83 20.42 -18.48
N HIS A 70 5.80 20.70 -17.67
CA HIS A 70 5.51 19.97 -16.42
C HIS A 70 4.98 18.55 -16.67
N HIS A 71 4.37 18.29 -17.83
CA HIS A 71 3.87 16.95 -18.19
C HIS A 71 5.00 15.91 -18.31
N ARG A 72 6.12 16.25 -18.98
CA ARG A 72 7.24 15.30 -19.16
C ARG A 72 7.96 15.00 -17.85
N THR A 73 8.18 16.02 -17.03
CA THR A 73 8.79 15.87 -15.69
C THR A 73 7.92 14.98 -14.79
N TYR A 74 6.60 15.14 -14.86
CA TYR A 74 5.66 14.32 -14.10
C TYR A 74 5.68 12.84 -14.53
N ASP A 75 5.76 12.57 -15.83
CA ASP A 75 5.84 11.21 -16.36
C ASP A 75 7.14 10.50 -15.94
N ASP A 76 8.26 11.22 -15.90
CA ASP A 76 9.53 10.70 -15.40
C ASP A 76 9.52 10.42 -13.90
N ILE A 77 8.84 11.26 -13.11
CA ILE A 77 8.60 11.02 -11.68
C ILE A 77 7.76 9.75 -11.49
N LEU A 78 6.69 9.56 -12.26
CA LEU A 78 5.84 8.36 -12.18
C LEU A 78 6.62 7.08 -12.48
N VAL A 79 7.48 7.11 -13.51
CA VAL A 79 8.36 5.97 -13.84
C VAL A 79 9.37 5.72 -12.71
N GLY A 80 9.93 6.77 -12.11
CA GLY A 80 10.82 6.69 -10.95
C GLY A 80 10.14 6.05 -9.73
N LEU A 81 8.94 6.51 -9.38
CA LEU A 81 8.12 5.96 -8.29
C LEU A 81 7.77 4.49 -8.58
N GLY A 82 7.37 4.17 -9.81
CA GLY A 82 7.10 2.80 -10.25
C GLY A 82 8.30 1.87 -10.10
N LYS A 83 9.52 2.35 -10.37
CA LYS A 83 10.76 1.58 -10.18
C LYS A 83 11.02 1.26 -8.72
N ILE A 84 10.80 2.23 -7.82
CA ILE A 84 10.96 2.02 -6.37
C ILE A 84 9.89 1.04 -5.88
N CYS A 85 8.64 1.18 -6.32
CA CYS A 85 7.56 0.22 -6.05
C CYS A 85 7.94 -1.19 -6.49
N ALA A 86 8.47 -1.36 -7.71
CA ALA A 86 8.87 -2.67 -8.22
C ALA A 86 9.94 -3.33 -7.33
N VAL A 87 11.00 -2.59 -6.96
CA VAL A 87 12.08 -3.10 -6.12
C VAL A 87 11.59 -3.47 -4.72
N ALA A 88 10.79 -2.61 -4.09
CA ALA A 88 10.17 -2.90 -2.79
C ALA A 88 9.22 -4.11 -2.88
N MET A 89 8.47 -4.20 -3.98
CA MET A 89 7.66 -5.33 -4.47
C MET A 89 8.39 -6.67 -4.35
N VAL A 90 9.49 -6.75 -5.09
CA VAL A 90 10.35 -7.94 -5.16
C VAL A 90 10.95 -8.27 -3.79
N GLY A 91 11.42 -7.26 -3.05
CA GLY A 91 11.98 -7.47 -1.70
C GLY A 91 10.95 -8.05 -0.73
N TYR A 92 9.73 -7.52 -0.75
CA TYR A 92 8.62 -8.04 0.06
C TYR A 92 8.27 -9.48 -0.30
N PHE A 93 8.12 -9.77 -1.60
CA PHE A 93 7.83 -11.11 -2.10
C PHE A 93 8.91 -12.11 -1.68
N PHE A 94 10.18 -11.75 -1.85
CA PHE A 94 11.31 -12.60 -1.47
C PHE A 94 11.32 -12.91 0.03
N LEU A 95 11.09 -11.90 0.89
CA LEU A 95 10.97 -12.10 2.33
C LEU A 95 9.79 -13.01 2.68
N LYS A 96 8.64 -12.85 2.03
CA LYS A 96 7.47 -13.72 2.23
C LYS A 96 7.79 -15.17 1.85
N VAL A 97 8.48 -15.41 0.75
CA VAL A 97 8.92 -16.75 0.33
C VAL A 97 9.91 -17.35 1.32
N LEU A 98 10.89 -16.58 1.80
CA LEU A 98 11.83 -17.04 2.82
C LEU A 98 11.15 -17.43 4.13
N VAL A 99 10.24 -16.58 4.62
CA VAL A 99 9.42 -16.86 5.82
C VAL A 99 8.61 -18.14 5.62
N PHE A 100 8.00 -18.30 4.44
CA PHE A 100 7.21 -19.48 4.10
C PHE A 100 8.05 -20.78 4.14
N ILE A 101 9.26 -20.75 3.55
CA ILE A 101 10.19 -21.89 3.56
C ILE A 101 10.65 -22.20 5.00
N HIS A 102 10.97 -21.17 5.78
CA HIS A 102 11.47 -21.32 7.15
C HIS A 102 10.38 -21.85 8.11
N GLY A 103 9.12 -21.46 7.91
CA GLY A 103 7.99 -21.91 8.72
C GLY A 103 7.64 -23.40 8.54
N LYS A 104 8.19 -24.08 7.52
CA LYS A 104 7.95 -25.52 7.22
C LYS A 104 6.45 -25.92 7.22
N HIS A 105 5.55 -24.99 6.92
CA HIS A 105 4.09 -25.21 6.91
C HIS A 105 3.58 -25.79 5.58
N TRP A 106 4.35 -26.66 4.94
CA TRP A 106 4.04 -27.27 3.64
C TRP A 106 2.71 -28.04 3.64
N SER A 107 2.32 -28.62 4.77
CA SER A 107 1.04 -29.33 4.92
C SER A 107 -0.19 -28.40 4.97
N LEU A 108 -0.03 -27.12 5.31
CA LEU A 108 -1.12 -26.16 5.45
C LEU A 108 -1.49 -25.49 4.12
N ILE A 109 -0.66 -25.62 3.06
CA ILE A 109 -0.95 -25.05 1.73
C ILE A 109 -2.21 -25.67 1.13
N ASN A 110 -2.42 -26.98 1.33
CA ASN A 110 -3.52 -27.70 0.70
C ASN A 110 -4.88 -27.51 1.42
N THR A 111 -4.93 -26.57 2.37
CA THR A 111 -6.17 -26.19 3.06
C THR A 111 -6.83 -24.99 2.36
N PRO A 112 -8.14 -24.76 2.53
CA PRO A 112 -8.82 -23.59 1.96
C PRO A 112 -8.15 -22.25 2.30
N MET A 113 -7.54 -22.14 3.50
CA MET A 113 -6.77 -20.95 3.88
C MET A 113 -5.40 -20.88 3.18
N GLY A 114 -4.78 -22.01 2.86
CA GLY A 114 -3.55 -22.06 2.07
C GLY A 114 -3.73 -21.55 0.64
N TYR A 115 -4.86 -21.88 0.00
CA TYR A 115 -5.22 -21.32 -1.31
C TYR A 115 -5.45 -19.81 -1.25
N TRP A 116 -6.06 -19.30 -0.18
CA TRP A 116 -6.23 -17.85 0.02
C TRP A 116 -4.88 -17.14 0.21
N TYR A 117 -3.98 -17.72 0.98
CA TYR A 117 -2.61 -17.21 1.13
C TYR A 117 -1.86 -17.20 -0.21
N LEU A 118 -2.02 -18.24 -1.03
CA LEU A 118 -1.39 -18.32 -2.35
C LEU A 118 -1.97 -17.30 -3.33
N LEU A 119 -3.29 -17.10 -3.31
CA LEU A 119 -3.96 -16.07 -4.10
C LEU A 119 -3.47 -14.68 -3.70
N GLU A 120 -3.30 -14.42 -2.41
CA GLU A 120 -2.74 -13.15 -1.94
C GLU A 120 -1.28 -12.97 -2.43
N LEU A 121 -0.43 -13.97 -2.24
CA LEU A 121 1.00 -13.87 -2.53
C LEU A 121 1.27 -13.83 -4.05
N ILE A 122 0.58 -14.64 -4.84
CA ILE A 122 0.74 -14.67 -6.30
C ILE A 122 -0.11 -13.57 -6.94
N GLY A 123 -1.40 -13.50 -6.60
CA GLY A 123 -2.35 -12.59 -7.24
C GLY A 123 -2.17 -11.13 -6.85
N LEU A 124 -1.91 -10.84 -5.58
CA LEU A 124 -1.91 -9.46 -5.07
C LEU A 124 -0.52 -8.88 -4.83
N VAL A 125 0.53 -9.70 -4.86
CA VAL A 125 1.93 -9.24 -4.73
C VAL A 125 2.72 -9.49 -6.00
N LEU A 126 2.69 -10.72 -6.55
CA LEU A 126 3.49 -11.04 -7.73
C LEU A 126 2.94 -10.39 -9.00
N ILE A 127 1.63 -10.45 -9.26
CA ILE A 127 1.04 -9.84 -10.47
C ILE A 127 1.32 -8.33 -10.52
N PRO A 128 1.03 -7.51 -9.49
CA PRO A 128 1.26 -6.07 -9.59
C PRO A 128 2.75 -5.75 -9.66
N CYS A 129 3.61 -6.58 -9.06
CA CYS A 129 5.07 -6.46 -9.19
C CYS A 129 5.52 -6.64 -10.64
N LEU A 130 5.03 -7.67 -11.34
CA LEU A 130 5.33 -7.88 -12.76
C LEU A 130 4.82 -6.73 -13.63
N ILE A 131 3.61 -6.23 -13.38
CA ILE A 131 3.04 -5.09 -14.10
C ILE A 131 3.86 -3.83 -13.85
N PHE A 132 4.35 -3.59 -12.63
CA PHE A 132 5.26 -2.47 -12.34
C PHE A 132 6.58 -2.61 -13.09
N VAL A 133 7.22 -3.79 -13.09
CA VAL A 133 8.47 -4.03 -13.81
C VAL A 133 8.29 -3.79 -15.31
N GLN A 134 7.21 -4.32 -15.89
CA GLN A 134 6.91 -4.11 -17.31
C GLN A 134 6.55 -2.65 -17.62
N GLY A 135 5.73 -2.02 -16.79
CA GLY A 135 5.33 -0.62 -16.94
C GLY A 135 6.51 0.35 -16.87
N VAL A 136 7.50 0.06 -16.01
CA VAL A 136 8.74 0.84 -15.92
C VAL A 136 9.64 0.61 -17.14
N LYS A 137 9.74 -0.64 -17.61
CA LYS A 137 10.55 -0.99 -18.80
C LYS A 137 10.00 -0.36 -20.08
N ASP A 138 8.69 -0.48 -20.28
CA ASP A 138 8.00 0.01 -21.48
C ASP A 138 7.62 1.50 -21.37
N ARG A 139 7.96 2.15 -20.24
CA ARG A 139 7.53 3.51 -19.84
C ARG A 139 6.03 3.75 -20.05
N ASN A 140 5.22 2.72 -19.85
CA ASN A 140 3.78 2.78 -20.04
C ASN A 140 3.08 3.22 -18.75
N LEU A 141 2.66 4.49 -18.73
CA LEU A 141 2.00 5.11 -17.58
C LEU A 141 0.68 4.42 -17.20
N LEU A 142 -0.06 3.89 -18.17
CA LEU A 142 -1.30 3.17 -17.89
C LEU A 142 -1.02 1.90 -17.08
N SER A 143 0.02 1.14 -17.44
CA SER A 143 0.43 -0.04 -16.69
C SER A 143 0.86 0.30 -15.27
N ILE A 144 1.61 1.40 -15.08
CA ILE A 144 2.04 1.87 -13.75
C ILE A 144 0.83 2.25 -12.89
N ARG A 145 -0.16 2.94 -13.46
CA ARG A 145 -1.41 3.33 -12.77
C ARG A 145 -2.24 2.11 -12.37
N VAL A 146 -2.42 1.15 -13.28
CA VAL A 146 -3.14 -0.10 -12.99
C VAL A 146 -2.41 -0.90 -11.93
N ALA A 147 -1.07 -0.99 -11.99
CA ALA A 147 -0.28 -1.66 -10.96
C ALA A 147 -0.42 -0.99 -9.59
N ALA A 148 -0.44 0.34 -9.53
CA ALA A 148 -0.65 1.08 -8.28
C ALA A 148 -2.02 0.78 -7.66
N ILE A 149 -3.10 0.78 -8.46
CA ILE A 149 -4.45 0.44 -7.99
C ILE A 149 -4.53 -1.00 -7.46
N LEU A 150 -3.98 -1.95 -8.22
CA LEU A 150 -3.93 -3.36 -7.80
C LEU A 150 -3.10 -3.54 -6.53
N THR A 151 -2.00 -2.82 -6.39
CA THR A 151 -1.12 -2.87 -5.22
C THR A 151 -1.80 -2.28 -3.99
N MET A 152 -2.52 -1.16 -4.12
CA MET A 152 -3.33 -0.60 -3.03
C MET A 152 -4.40 -1.60 -2.57
N ALA A 153 -5.15 -2.19 -3.52
CA ALA A 153 -6.15 -3.22 -3.20
C ALA A 153 -5.50 -4.43 -2.51
N GLY A 154 -4.34 -4.88 -3.00
CA GLY A 154 -3.58 -5.97 -2.41
C GLY A 154 -3.15 -5.70 -0.97
N ILE A 155 -2.71 -4.48 -0.67
CA ILE A 155 -2.32 -4.09 0.69
C ILE A 155 -3.51 -3.99 1.62
N ILE A 156 -4.64 -3.44 1.15
CA ILE A 156 -5.88 -3.40 1.94
C ILE A 156 -6.29 -4.82 2.31
N ILE A 157 -6.30 -5.74 1.33
CA ILE A 157 -6.60 -7.15 1.58
C ILE A 157 -5.58 -7.78 2.54
N ASN A 158 -4.28 -7.50 2.38
CA ASN A 158 -3.24 -7.97 3.31
C ASN A 158 -3.51 -7.49 4.74
N ARG A 159 -3.87 -6.21 4.93
CA ARG A 159 -4.21 -5.65 6.26
C ARG A 159 -5.48 -6.29 6.83
N LEU A 160 -6.52 -6.47 6.01
CA LEU A 160 -7.73 -7.19 6.40
C LEU A 160 -7.44 -8.66 6.73
N ASN A 161 -6.46 -9.28 6.07
CA ASN A 161 -6.07 -10.65 6.39
C ASN A 161 -5.52 -10.76 7.81
N TYR A 162 -4.65 -9.85 8.24
CA TYR A 162 -4.12 -9.89 9.61
C TYR A 162 -5.16 -9.54 10.70
N VAL A 163 -6.19 -8.74 10.37
CA VAL A 163 -7.14 -8.21 11.36
C VAL A 163 -8.48 -8.97 11.39
N PHE A 164 -8.95 -9.48 10.26
CA PHE A 164 -10.26 -10.13 10.13
C PHE A 164 -10.20 -11.60 9.72
N ILE A 165 -9.37 -11.96 8.74
CA ILE A 165 -9.44 -13.31 8.12
C ILE A 165 -8.57 -14.33 8.86
N ALA A 166 -7.31 -13.98 9.14
CA ALA A 166 -6.38 -14.81 9.88
C ALA A 166 -6.55 -14.67 11.40
N TYR A 167 -7.15 -13.58 11.87
CA TYR A 167 -7.46 -13.36 13.28
C TYR A 167 -8.70 -14.18 13.70
N LYS A 168 -8.57 -14.98 14.76
CA LYS A 168 -9.61 -15.92 15.24
C LYS A 168 -10.06 -16.94 14.18
N TRP A 169 -9.11 -17.48 13.42
CA TRP A 169 -9.36 -18.45 12.36
C TRP A 169 -10.09 -19.73 12.81
N TYR A 170 -10.00 -20.09 14.09
CA TYR A 170 -10.63 -21.26 14.72
C TYR A 170 -12.13 -21.07 15.05
N ILE A 171 -12.65 -19.85 14.90
CA ILE A 171 -14.07 -19.53 15.17
C ILE A 171 -14.87 -19.64 13.86
N PRO A 172 -16.05 -20.30 13.87
CA PRO A 172 -16.96 -20.36 12.73
C PRO A 172 -17.29 -18.98 12.19
N MET A 173 -17.49 -18.86 10.87
CA MET A 173 -17.72 -17.57 10.19
C MET A 173 -18.92 -16.79 10.73
N SER A 174 -19.87 -17.47 11.38
CA SER A 174 -21.07 -16.91 12.04
C SER A 174 -20.79 -16.11 13.32
N GLU A 175 -19.66 -16.36 13.98
CA GLU A 175 -19.25 -15.66 15.22
C GLU A 175 -18.05 -14.73 15.00
N ARG A 176 -17.61 -14.60 13.74
CA ARG A 176 -16.58 -13.63 13.37
C ARG A 176 -17.17 -12.24 13.43
N TYR A 177 -16.34 -11.31 13.88
CA TYR A 177 -16.72 -9.90 13.97
C TYR A 177 -16.99 -9.35 12.57
N PHE A 178 -18.23 -8.93 12.35
CA PHE A 178 -18.64 -8.14 11.20
C PHE A 178 -18.77 -6.70 11.63
N PRO A 179 -18.20 -5.74 10.87
CA PRO A 179 -18.32 -4.33 11.20
C PRO A 179 -19.80 -3.95 11.19
N THR A 180 -20.22 -3.30 12.26
CA THR A 180 -21.54 -2.71 12.39
C THR A 180 -21.70 -1.55 11.40
N TRP A 181 -22.95 -1.23 11.07
CA TRP A 181 -23.25 -0.11 10.17
C TRP A 181 -22.60 1.21 10.63
N ILE A 182 -22.54 1.44 11.94
CA ILE A 182 -21.93 2.64 12.52
C ILE A 182 -20.42 2.68 12.26
N GLU A 183 -19.71 1.55 12.36
CA GLU A 183 -18.27 1.49 12.09
C GLU A 183 -17.95 1.77 10.63
N ILE A 184 -18.83 1.35 9.71
CA ILE A 184 -18.71 1.69 8.28
C ILE A 184 -18.88 3.21 8.08
N VAL A 185 -19.90 3.80 8.70
CA VAL A 185 -20.15 5.25 8.61
C VAL A 185 -18.99 6.06 9.19
N ILE A 186 -18.44 5.66 10.35
CA ILE A 186 -17.28 6.32 10.95
C ILE A 186 -16.05 6.21 10.04
N THR A 187 -15.82 5.03 9.46
CA THR A 187 -14.69 4.83 8.52
C THR A 187 -14.83 5.73 7.29
N LEU A 188 -16.03 5.80 6.70
CA LEU A 188 -16.31 6.70 5.59
C LEU A 188 -16.15 8.17 5.97
N ALA A 189 -16.60 8.57 7.16
CA ALA A 189 -16.46 9.93 7.65
C ALA A 189 -14.99 10.36 7.78
N ILE A 190 -14.12 9.47 8.26
CA ILE A 190 -12.68 9.73 8.36
C ILE A 190 -12.09 9.91 6.96
N VAL A 191 -12.37 9.00 6.01
CA VAL A 191 -11.88 9.10 4.63
C VAL A 191 -12.36 10.39 3.95
N PHE A 192 -13.63 10.76 4.12
CA PHE A 192 -14.15 12.01 3.56
C PHE A 192 -13.51 13.24 4.21
N ALA A 193 -13.25 13.21 5.51
CA ALA A 193 -12.54 14.28 6.20
C ALA A 193 -11.11 14.45 5.66
N GLU A 194 -10.38 13.35 5.46
CA GLU A 194 -9.03 13.38 4.85
C GLU A 194 -9.05 14.00 3.46
N ILE A 195 -9.96 13.57 2.58
CA ILE A 195 -10.12 14.12 1.23
C ILE A 195 -10.47 15.61 1.30
N TRP A 196 -11.34 16.01 2.24
CA TRP A 196 -11.77 17.40 2.36
C TRP A 196 -10.65 18.31 2.84
N VAL A 197 -9.86 17.88 3.83
CA VAL A 197 -8.66 18.59 4.31
C VAL A 197 -7.62 18.68 3.19
N PHE A 198 -7.36 17.60 2.46
CA PHE A 198 -6.46 17.61 1.32
C PHE A 198 -6.90 18.64 0.26
N ARG A 199 -8.19 18.64 -0.10
CA ARG A 199 -8.75 19.61 -1.06
C ARG A 199 -8.68 21.04 -0.55
N TRP A 200 -8.85 21.26 0.75
CA TRP A 200 -8.70 22.58 1.37
C TRP A 200 -7.26 23.09 1.29
N ILE A 201 -6.28 22.22 1.54
CA ILE A 201 -4.84 22.51 1.46
C ILE A 201 -4.42 22.88 0.02
N VAL A 202 -4.76 22.01 -0.95
CA VAL A 202 -4.35 22.19 -2.36
C VAL A 202 -4.91 23.47 -2.97
N ASN A 203 -6.12 23.89 -2.56
CA ASN A 203 -6.72 25.12 -3.06
C ASN A 203 -6.12 26.41 -2.46
N ARG A 204 -5.44 26.32 -1.31
CA ARG A 204 -4.98 27.51 -0.56
C ARG A 204 -3.46 27.69 -0.56
N MET A 205 -2.71 26.64 -0.85
CA MET A 205 -1.24 26.68 -0.97
C MET A 205 -0.81 26.43 -2.43
N PRO A 206 0.27 27.06 -2.92
CA PRO A 206 0.83 26.77 -4.23
C PRO A 206 1.57 25.43 -4.20
N VAL A 207 0.81 24.33 -4.20
CA VAL A 207 1.33 22.95 -4.22
C VAL A 207 1.55 22.46 -5.65
N LEU A 208 0.68 22.90 -6.57
CA LEU A 208 0.67 22.52 -7.99
C LEU A 208 1.03 23.69 -8.93
N LYS A 209 1.08 24.92 -8.40
CA LYS A 209 1.45 26.12 -9.15
C LYS A 209 2.90 26.45 -8.85
N GLU A 210 3.63 26.93 -9.85
CA GLU A 210 4.94 27.51 -9.60
C GLU A 210 4.85 28.59 -8.52
N SER A 211 5.93 28.72 -7.75
CA SER A 211 6.03 29.75 -6.73
C SER A 211 5.69 31.11 -7.35
N PRO A 212 4.81 31.91 -6.72
CA PRO A 212 4.46 33.24 -7.23
C PRO A 212 5.73 34.08 -7.42
N GLU A 213 5.77 34.93 -8.45
CA GLU A 213 6.99 35.62 -8.92
C GLU A 213 7.76 36.35 -7.81
N TRP A 214 7.08 36.85 -6.77
CA TRP A 214 7.69 37.50 -5.61
C TRP A 214 8.62 36.62 -4.76
N ALA A 215 8.60 35.29 -4.95
CA ALA A 215 9.48 34.34 -4.28
C ALA A 215 10.61 33.80 -5.19
N ARG A 216 10.69 34.27 -6.44
CA ARG A 216 11.80 33.98 -7.37
C ARG A 216 12.83 35.11 -7.43
N GLU A 217 12.53 36.27 -6.83
CA GLU A 217 13.48 37.36 -6.64
C GLU A 217 14.22 37.19 -5.30
N GLU A 218 15.16 36.25 -5.24
CA GLU A 218 16.34 36.28 -4.33
C GLU A 218 17.46 35.38 -4.88
#